data_AF-A0A085FQL7-F1
#
_entry.id   AF-A0A085FQL7-F1
#
_cell.length_a   1.000
_cell.length_b   1.000
_cell.length_c   1.000
_cell.angle_alpha   90.00
_cell.angle_beta   90.00
_cell.angle_gamma   90.00
#
_symmetry.space_group_name_H-M   'P 1'
#
loop_
_entity.id
_entity.type
_entity.pdbx_description
1 polymer ?
#
loop_
_entity_poly.entity_id
_entity_poly.type
_entity_poly.pdbx_seq_one_letter_code
_entity_poly.pdbx_strand_id
1 'polypeptide(L)'
;MPASSTSPPSSAAEQRRRDGGRERLLACSFFTLDPLMFERLPYHLSDWFHFGPTELLQAYWSAAPMDAIDARHYEQRAHPPGSSIFERRFRSRFAVEQHLCTQFAGARGYACPRVLNDTSEAVLRDHARFMAHEVMLLDPWQIGLVFPKYAWVGGSRFQCMNNMMHLDWVALQGPELAGFQDAPGLRRLIRERGRSKRLTALAFRHSRLLHALLFDPQRSSAPVRRMLSRLARHL
;
A
#
# COMPACT_ATOMS: atom_id res chain seq x y z
N MET A 1 1.37 -13.83 53.10
CA MET A 1 0.60 -13.99 51.84
C MET A 1 1.51 -13.60 50.69
N PRO A 2 1.80 -14.48 49.72
CA PRO A 2 2.61 -14.11 48.57
C PRO A 2 1.76 -13.24 47.64
N ALA A 3 2.26 -12.07 47.30
CA ALA A 3 1.65 -11.19 46.31
C ALA A 3 1.61 -11.91 44.95
N SER A 4 0.42 -12.05 44.37
CA SER A 4 0.27 -12.60 43.03
C SER A 4 0.94 -11.65 42.03
N SER A 5 2.09 -12.08 41.48
CA SER A 5 2.72 -11.40 40.36
C SER A 5 1.97 -11.74 39.08
N THR A 6 0.85 -11.07 38.83
CA THR A 6 0.29 -11.03 37.49
C THR A 6 1.17 -10.10 36.67
N SER A 7 2.12 -10.68 35.92
CA SER A 7 2.81 -9.96 34.85
C SER A 7 1.76 -9.31 33.96
N PRO A 8 1.94 -8.03 33.55
CA PRO A 8 1.01 -7.40 32.63
C PRO A 8 0.89 -8.27 31.37
N PRO A 9 -0.31 -8.45 30.81
CA PRO A 9 -0.48 -9.23 29.59
C PRO A 9 0.50 -8.68 28.54
N SER A 10 1.22 -9.56 27.86
CA SER A 10 2.12 -9.13 26.78
C SER A 10 1.33 -8.27 25.80
N SER A 11 1.95 -7.21 25.29
CA SER A 11 1.35 -6.30 24.31
C SER A 11 0.72 -7.06 23.13
N ALA A 12 1.28 -8.22 22.77
CA ALA A 12 0.74 -9.12 21.75
C ALA A 12 -0.60 -9.76 22.12
N ALA A 13 -0.77 -10.24 23.36
CA ALA A 13 -2.04 -10.83 23.81
C ALA A 13 -3.15 -9.77 23.91
N GLU A 14 -2.78 -8.54 24.27
CA GLU A 14 -3.71 -7.41 24.28
C GLU A 14 -4.12 -6.99 22.87
N GLN A 15 -3.16 -6.84 21.95
CA GLN A 15 -3.46 -6.51 20.56
C GLN A 15 -4.34 -7.59 19.92
N ARG A 16 -4.05 -8.88 20.15
CA ARG A 16 -4.87 -9.98 19.66
C ARG A 16 -6.30 -9.94 20.20
N ARG A 17 -6.50 -9.55 21.47
CA ARG A 17 -7.85 -9.32 22.02
C ARG A 17 -8.55 -8.14 21.34
N ARG A 18 -7.85 -7.02 21.13
CA ARG A 18 -8.38 -5.84 20.43
C ARG A 18 -8.77 -6.18 18.98
N ASP A 19 -8.04 -7.08 18.36
CA ASP A 19 -8.32 -7.61 17.02
C ASP A 19 -9.44 -8.66 16.99
N GLY A 20 -10.07 -8.98 18.12
CA GLY A 20 -11.13 -9.98 18.22
C GLY A 20 -10.64 -11.42 18.04
N GLY A 21 -9.38 -11.69 18.37
CA GLY A 21 -8.74 -13.00 18.19
C GLY A 21 -8.30 -13.30 16.76
N ARG A 22 -8.55 -12.40 15.80
CA ARG A 22 -8.25 -12.62 14.38
C ARG A 22 -6.76 -12.73 14.12
N GLU A 23 -6.42 -13.68 13.27
CA GLU A 23 -5.09 -13.80 12.68
C GLU A 23 -5.01 -12.92 11.44
N ARG A 24 -3.90 -12.19 11.31
CA ARG A 24 -3.68 -11.25 10.21
C ARG A 24 -2.33 -11.53 9.57
N LEU A 25 -2.25 -11.27 8.28
CA LEU A 25 -0.99 -11.22 7.56
C LEU A 25 -0.30 -9.90 7.92
N LEU A 26 0.80 -9.98 8.66
CA LEU A 26 1.66 -8.82 8.90
C LEU A 26 2.46 -8.57 7.63
N ALA A 27 2.40 -7.36 7.08
CA ALA A 27 3.03 -7.00 5.82
C ALA A 27 3.83 -5.70 5.91
N CYS A 28 4.78 -5.54 5.01
CA CYS A 28 5.62 -4.35 4.90
C CYS A 28 4.87 -3.16 4.28
N SER A 29 4.97 -1.98 4.88
CA SER A 29 4.41 -0.76 4.28
C SER A 29 5.21 -0.25 3.07
N PHE A 30 6.51 -0.57 2.98
CA PHE A 30 7.32 -0.13 1.85
C PHE A 30 6.84 -0.82 0.59
N PHE A 31 6.46 -0.03 -0.42
CA PHE A 31 5.91 -0.53 -1.70
C PHE A 31 4.55 -1.25 -1.58
N THR A 32 3.88 -1.18 -0.42
CA THR A 32 2.44 -1.43 -0.37
C THR A 32 1.77 -0.16 -0.88
N LEU A 33 1.17 -0.21 -2.07
CA LEU A 33 0.71 1.00 -2.76
C LEU A 33 -0.67 1.43 -2.26
N ASP A 34 -0.83 2.73 -2.10
CA ASP A 34 -2.14 3.35 -1.89
C ASP A 34 -2.83 3.54 -3.25
N PRO A 35 -3.94 2.84 -3.54
CA PRO A 35 -4.58 2.89 -4.85
C PRO A 35 -5.19 4.24 -5.19
N LEU A 36 -5.24 5.19 -4.24
CA LEU A 36 -5.74 6.54 -4.45
C LEU A 36 -4.64 7.52 -4.91
N MET A 37 -3.40 7.05 -5.03
CA MET A 37 -2.22 7.87 -5.30
C MET A 37 -1.75 7.75 -6.76
N PHE A 38 -0.44 7.64 -7.00
CA PHE A 38 0.14 7.85 -8.33
C PHE A 38 -0.04 6.63 -9.24
N GLU A 39 0.24 5.46 -8.69
CA GLU A 39 0.05 4.15 -9.29
C GLU A 39 -1.21 3.53 -8.68
N ARG A 40 -2.30 3.54 -9.44
CA ARG A 40 -3.56 3.04 -8.94
C ARG A 40 -3.59 1.53 -9.08
N LEU A 41 -3.04 0.84 -8.09
CA LEU A 41 -2.92 -0.62 -8.07
C LEU A 41 -3.58 -1.16 -6.79
N PRO A 42 -4.92 -1.26 -6.72
CA PRO A 42 -5.60 -1.88 -5.59
C PRO A 42 -5.06 -3.29 -5.35
N TYR A 43 -4.95 -3.69 -4.08
CA TYR A 43 -4.36 -4.97 -3.68
C TYR A 43 -2.86 -5.14 -4.00
N HIS A 44 -2.11 -4.06 -4.22
CA HIS A 44 -0.66 -4.15 -4.31
C HIS A 44 -0.02 -4.18 -2.91
N LEU A 45 0.02 -5.37 -2.30
CA LEU A 45 0.66 -5.61 -1.01
C LEU A 45 2.14 -5.96 -1.21
N SER A 46 3.04 -5.29 -0.50
CA SER A 46 4.48 -5.49 -0.64
C SER A 46 4.91 -6.93 -0.37
N ASP A 47 5.82 -7.43 -1.18
CA ASP A 47 6.48 -8.73 -1.02
C ASP A 47 7.75 -8.69 -0.14
N TRP A 48 8.10 -7.54 0.46
CA TRP A 48 9.33 -7.39 1.26
C TRP A 48 9.42 -8.36 2.42
N PHE A 49 8.35 -8.45 3.18
CA PHE A 49 8.19 -9.45 4.22
C PHE A 49 6.71 -9.68 4.49
N HIS A 50 6.43 -10.92 4.87
CA HIS A 50 5.16 -11.33 5.41
C HIS A 50 5.39 -12.18 6.66
N PHE A 51 4.68 -11.89 7.74
CA PHE A 51 4.67 -12.72 8.94
C PHE A 51 3.24 -13.08 9.31
N GLY A 52 3.04 -14.25 9.91
CA GLY A 52 1.74 -14.74 10.31
C GLY A 52 1.78 -16.24 10.60
N PRO A 53 0.63 -16.84 10.95
CA PRO A 53 0.49 -18.29 11.03
C PRO A 53 0.90 -18.96 9.71
N THR A 54 1.50 -20.14 9.80
CA THR A 54 2.01 -20.89 8.64
C THR A 54 0.92 -21.12 7.60
N GLU A 55 -0.27 -21.50 8.04
CA GLU A 55 -1.41 -21.81 7.20
C GLU A 55 -1.90 -20.56 6.45
N LEU A 56 -1.87 -19.40 7.11
CA LEU A 56 -2.23 -18.12 6.51
C LEU A 56 -1.22 -17.69 5.45
N LEU A 57 0.08 -17.83 5.74
CA LEU A 57 1.15 -17.54 4.81
C LEU A 57 1.09 -18.47 3.59
N GLN A 58 0.92 -19.77 3.81
CA GLN A 58 0.74 -20.74 2.73
C GLN A 58 -0.46 -20.38 1.85
N ALA A 59 -1.61 -20.04 2.47
CA ALA A 59 -2.78 -19.60 1.72
C ALA A 59 -2.51 -18.34 0.88
N TYR A 60 -1.81 -17.33 1.42
CA TYR A 60 -1.46 -16.11 0.68
C TYR A 60 -0.53 -16.38 -0.51
N TRP A 61 0.51 -17.18 -0.30
CA TRP A 61 1.51 -17.49 -1.32
C TRP A 61 1.11 -18.63 -2.27
N SER A 62 -0.06 -19.25 -2.08
CA SER A 62 -0.58 -20.36 -2.92
C SER A 62 -1.21 -19.93 -4.24
N ALA A 63 -1.11 -18.65 -4.61
CA ALA A 63 -1.66 -18.12 -5.85
C ALA A 63 -1.13 -18.89 -7.07
N ALA A 64 -2.05 -19.25 -7.99
CA ALA A 64 -1.66 -19.90 -9.23
C ALA A 64 -0.75 -18.99 -10.07
N PRO A 65 0.22 -19.52 -10.83
CA PRO A 65 1.01 -18.72 -11.75
C PRO A 65 0.13 -17.91 -12.70
N MET A 66 0.52 -16.67 -12.99
CA MET A 66 -0.18 -15.85 -13.98
C MET A 66 -0.08 -16.52 -15.35
N ASP A 67 -1.21 -16.71 -16.03
CA ASP A 67 -1.22 -17.31 -17.35
C ASP A 67 -0.58 -16.39 -18.40
N ALA A 68 -0.23 -16.96 -19.56
CA ALA A 68 0.48 -16.24 -20.61
C ALA A 68 -0.38 -15.16 -21.33
N ILE A 69 -1.71 -15.21 -21.20
CA ILE A 69 -2.62 -14.20 -21.74
C ILE A 69 -2.61 -12.98 -20.83
N ASP A 70 -2.77 -13.19 -19.53
CA ASP A 70 -2.74 -12.12 -18.52
C ASP A 70 -1.32 -11.54 -18.39
N ALA A 71 -0.26 -12.34 -18.53
CA ALA A 71 1.12 -11.84 -18.54
C ALA A 71 1.42 -10.88 -19.71
N ARG A 72 0.68 -10.97 -20.82
CA ARG A 72 0.84 -10.16 -22.04
C ARG A 72 -0.38 -9.30 -22.37
N HIS A 73 -1.23 -9.07 -21.39
CA HIS A 73 -2.54 -8.46 -21.58
C HIS A 73 -2.53 -7.18 -22.42
N TYR A 74 -1.61 -6.26 -22.13
CA TYR A 74 -1.50 -4.96 -22.79
C TYR A 74 -0.62 -4.94 -24.05
N GLU A 75 -0.06 -6.09 -24.45
CA GLU A 75 0.52 -6.23 -25.79
C GLU A 75 -0.59 -6.31 -26.86
N GLN A 76 -1.78 -6.79 -26.47
CA GLN A 76 -2.92 -7.02 -27.36
C GLN A 76 -4.12 -6.12 -27.05
N ARG A 77 -4.12 -5.43 -25.91
CA ARG A 77 -5.22 -4.57 -25.45
C ARG A 77 -4.68 -3.20 -25.06
N ALA A 78 -5.45 -2.16 -25.35
CA ALA A 78 -5.11 -0.82 -24.87
C ALA A 78 -5.29 -0.72 -23.35
N HIS A 79 -4.43 0.05 -22.68
CA HIS A 79 -4.67 0.45 -21.29
C HIS A 79 -5.97 1.25 -21.17
N PRO A 80 -6.70 1.14 -20.05
CA PRO A 80 -7.93 1.90 -19.84
C PRO A 80 -7.74 3.41 -20.03
N PRO A 81 -8.76 4.14 -20.53
CA PRO A 81 -8.73 5.59 -20.59
C PRO A 81 -8.36 6.21 -19.24
N GLY A 82 -7.52 7.25 -19.27
CA GLY A 82 -7.05 7.90 -18.05
C GLY A 82 -5.98 7.13 -17.28
N SER A 83 -5.41 6.05 -17.82
CA SER A 83 -4.23 5.39 -17.24
C SER A 83 -3.02 6.32 -17.16
N SER A 84 -2.33 6.31 -16.01
CA SER A 84 -1.14 7.13 -15.76
C SER A 84 0.07 6.66 -16.58
N ILE A 85 1.13 7.48 -16.63
CA ILE A 85 2.38 7.09 -17.32
C ILE A 85 3.03 5.86 -16.67
N PHE A 86 2.84 5.65 -15.37
CA PHE A 86 3.35 4.48 -14.66
C PHE A 86 2.55 3.23 -15.02
N GLU A 87 1.22 3.34 -14.98
CA GLU A 87 0.29 2.26 -15.33
C GLU A 87 0.46 1.78 -16.79
N ARG A 88 0.75 2.70 -17.72
CA ARG A 88 0.97 2.37 -19.15
C ARG A 88 2.27 1.61 -19.43
N ARG A 89 3.17 1.50 -18.46
CA ARG A 89 4.42 0.71 -18.62
C ARG A 89 4.19 -0.78 -18.37
N PHE A 90 3.06 -1.15 -17.78
CA PHE A 90 2.74 -2.54 -17.54
C PHE A 90 2.36 -3.24 -18.84
N ARG A 91 2.97 -4.40 -19.07
CA ARG A 91 2.57 -5.33 -20.13
C ARG A 91 1.51 -6.32 -19.65
N SER A 92 1.56 -6.70 -18.37
CA SER A 92 0.67 -7.69 -17.76
C SER A 92 -0.61 -7.05 -17.24
N ARG A 93 -1.67 -7.86 -17.08
CA ARG A 93 -2.98 -7.44 -16.59
C ARG A 93 -2.92 -6.89 -15.18
N PHE A 94 -2.06 -7.46 -14.35
CA PHE A 94 -1.81 -7.11 -12.96
C PHE A 94 -0.30 -7.03 -12.70
N ALA A 95 0.10 -6.25 -11.69
CA ALA A 95 1.42 -6.40 -11.08
C ALA A 95 1.54 -7.78 -10.40
N VAL A 96 2.77 -8.27 -10.14
CA VAL A 96 2.97 -9.59 -9.53
C VAL A 96 2.36 -9.63 -8.13
N GLU A 97 2.62 -8.60 -7.34
CA GLU A 97 2.11 -8.37 -5.99
C GLU A 97 0.57 -8.30 -6.00
N GLN A 98 0.01 -7.61 -6.99
CA GLN A 98 -1.43 -7.52 -7.17
C GLN A 98 -2.05 -8.87 -7.55
N HIS A 99 -1.39 -9.66 -8.40
CA HIS A 99 -1.85 -11.00 -8.79
C HIS A 99 -1.92 -11.96 -7.59
N LEU A 100 -0.89 -11.97 -6.74
CA LEU A 100 -0.87 -12.76 -5.51
C LEU A 100 -2.03 -12.36 -4.58
N CYS A 101 -2.10 -11.06 -4.27
CA CYS A 101 -3.03 -10.55 -3.28
C CYS A 101 -4.50 -10.65 -3.72
N THR A 102 -4.78 -10.46 -5.02
CA THR A 102 -6.15 -10.57 -5.55
C THR A 102 -6.66 -12.01 -5.57
N GLN A 103 -5.82 -13.02 -5.79
CA GLN A 103 -6.26 -14.41 -5.65
C GLN A 103 -6.62 -14.73 -4.19
N PHE A 104 -5.77 -14.32 -3.25
CA PHE A 104 -6.01 -14.53 -1.83
C PHE A 104 -7.27 -13.81 -1.33
N ALA A 105 -7.51 -12.58 -1.79
CA ALA A 105 -8.71 -11.81 -1.48
C ALA A 105 -9.96 -12.37 -2.17
N GLY A 106 -9.86 -12.75 -3.44
CA GLY A 106 -10.96 -13.33 -4.21
C GLY A 106 -11.48 -14.63 -3.59
N ALA A 107 -10.57 -15.49 -3.11
CA ALA A 107 -10.92 -16.71 -2.39
C ALA A 107 -11.70 -16.46 -1.07
N ARG A 108 -11.66 -15.23 -0.55
CA ARG A 108 -12.36 -14.77 0.66
C ARG A 108 -13.59 -13.92 0.36
N GLY A 109 -13.99 -13.84 -0.91
CA GLY A 109 -15.22 -13.15 -1.33
C GLY A 109 -15.10 -11.63 -1.41
N TYR A 110 -13.90 -11.07 -1.46
CA TYR A 110 -13.70 -9.65 -1.74
C TYR A 110 -13.84 -9.36 -3.24
N ALA A 111 -14.41 -8.21 -3.59
CA ALA A 111 -14.42 -7.73 -4.97
C ALA A 111 -12.99 -7.36 -5.42
N CYS A 112 -12.48 -8.06 -6.44
CA CYS A 112 -11.13 -7.83 -6.98
C CYS A 112 -11.15 -7.03 -8.29
N PRO A 113 -10.07 -6.27 -8.57
CA PRO A 113 -9.94 -5.51 -9.81
C PRO A 113 -9.98 -6.41 -11.04
N ARG A 114 -10.63 -5.95 -12.12
CA ARG A 114 -10.63 -6.66 -13.41
C ARG A 114 -9.37 -6.41 -14.22
N VAL A 115 -8.68 -5.31 -13.99
CA VAL A 115 -7.42 -4.89 -14.63
C VAL A 115 -6.62 -4.06 -13.62
N LEU A 116 -5.30 -3.85 -13.85
CA LEU A 116 -4.40 -3.27 -12.84
C LEU A 116 -4.92 -2.01 -12.13
N ASN A 117 -5.57 -1.10 -12.86
CA ASN A 117 -6.09 0.17 -12.34
C ASN A 117 -7.62 0.25 -12.29
N ASP A 118 -8.29 -0.89 -12.14
CA ASP A 118 -9.72 -0.92 -11.81
C ASP A 118 -9.92 -0.39 -10.38
N THR A 119 -10.16 0.92 -10.28
CA THR A 119 -10.48 1.62 -9.04
C THR A 119 -11.98 1.87 -8.92
N SER A 120 -12.82 0.94 -9.37
CA SER A 120 -14.27 1.03 -9.14
C SER A 120 -14.59 1.09 -7.65
N GLU A 121 -15.72 1.70 -7.30
CA GLU A 121 -16.11 1.90 -5.90
C GLU A 121 -16.17 0.57 -5.12
N ALA A 122 -16.69 -0.49 -5.75
CA ALA A 122 -16.73 -1.81 -5.16
C ALA A 122 -15.33 -2.36 -4.83
N VAL A 123 -14.38 -2.22 -5.76
CA VAL A 123 -12.99 -2.68 -5.58
C VAL A 123 -12.28 -1.86 -4.50
N LEU A 124 -12.42 -0.53 -4.49
CA LEU A 124 -11.79 0.32 -3.48
C LEU A 124 -12.35 0.07 -2.08
N ARG A 125 -13.67 -0.11 -1.97
CA ARG A 125 -14.33 -0.43 -0.69
C ARG A 125 -13.85 -1.78 -0.16
N ASP A 126 -13.84 -2.82 -0.99
CA ASP A 126 -13.40 -4.14 -0.57
C ASP A 126 -11.89 -4.24 -0.37
N HIS A 127 -11.09 -3.46 -1.09
CA HIS A 127 -9.66 -3.29 -0.80
C HIS A 127 -9.45 -2.70 0.60
N ALA A 128 -10.18 -1.64 0.96
CA ALA A 128 -10.10 -1.06 2.30
C ALA A 128 -10.53 -2.08 3.38
N ARG A 129 -11.61 -2.84 3.14
CA ARG A 129 -12.05 -3.92 4.05
C ARG A 129 -11.00 -5.03 4.17
N PHE A 130 -10.39 -5.43 3.06
CA PHE A 130 -9.30 -6.40 3.04
C PHE A 130 -8.11 -5.93 3.89
N MET A 131 -7.62 -4.71 3.64
CA MET A 131 -6.52 -4.12 4.43
C MET A 131 -6.90 -3.99 5.91
N ALA A 132 -8.17 -3.72 6.21
CA ALA A 132 -8.69 -3.60 7.56
C ALA A 132 -8.92 -4.96 8.25
N HIS A 133 -9.10 -6.07 7.55
CA HIS A 133 -9.48 -7.34 8.19
C HIS A 133 -8.39 -8.41 8.07
N GLU A 134 -7.73 -8.50 6.92
CA GLU A 134 -6.78 -9.57 6.62
C GLU A 134 -5.33 -9.16 6.91
N VAL A 135 -5.03 -7.86 6.90
CA VAL A 135 -3.65 -7.35 6.93
C VAL A 135 -3.38 -6.54 8.21
N MET A 136 -2.15 -6.66 8.72
CA MET A 136 -1.54 -5.72 9.66
C MET A 136 -0.33 -5.07 8.99
N LEU A 137 -0.45 -3.79 8.61
CA LEU A 137 0.60 -3.12 7.85
C LEU A 137 1.55 -2.41 8.80
N LEU A 138 2.85 -2.70 8.71
CA LEU A 138 3.88 -2.10 9.57
C LEU A 138 4.98 -1.44 8.75
N ASP A 139 5.44 -0.32 9.26
CA ASP A 139 6.69 0.27 8.78
C ASP A 139 7.86 -0.57 9.32
N PRO A 140 8.90 -0.88 8.51
CA PRO A 140 9.96 -1.82 8.92
C PRO A 140 10.59 -1.52 10.28
N TRP A 141 10.81 -0.25 10.60
CA TRP A 141 11.42 0.19 11.86
C TRP A 141 10.55 -0.09 13.08
N GLN A 142 9.22 -0.24 12.94
CA GLN A 142 8.34 -0.55 14.06
C GLN A 142 8.56 -1.96 14.63
N ILE A 143 9.18 -2.85 13.84
CA ILE A 143 9.53 -4.22 14.25
C ILE A 143 11.05 -4.43 14.27
N GLY A 144 11.84 -3.36 14.28
CA GLY A 144 13.30 -3.43 14.35
C GLY A 144 13.99 -3.91 13.07
N LEU A 145 13.28 -4.03 11.95
CA LEU A 145 13.90 -4.36 10.66
C LEU A 145 14.54 -3.11 10.04
N VAL A 146 15.79 -3.26 9.63
CA VAL A 146 16.56 -2.22 8.94
C VAL A 146 17.01 -2.76 7.59
N PHE A 147 16.62 -2.07 6.53
CA PHE A 147 17.05 -2.38 5.17
C PHE A 147 17.90 -1.24 4.60
N PRO A 148 19.24 -1.27 4.74
CA PRO A 148 20.11 -0.18 4.30
C PRO A 148 19.91 0.20 2.83
N LYS A 149 19.69 -0.80 1.96
CA LYS A 149 19.38 -0.61 0.53
C LYS A 149 18.15 0.26 0.29
N TYR A 150 17.19 0.28 1.22
CA TYR A 150 15.93 1.01 1.12
C TYR A 150 15.82 2.19 2.09
N ALA A 151 16.94 2.65 2.66
CA ALA A 151 16.95 3.86 3.49
C ALA A 151 16.35 5.07 2.76
N TRP A 152 16.56 5.16 1.44
CA TRP A 152 15.99 6.21 0.60
C TRP A 152 14.45 6.17 0.51
N VAL A 153 13.82 5.00 0.71
CA VAL A 153 12.35 4.87 0.68
C VAL A 153 11.74 5.61 1.87
N GLY A 154 12.29 5.41 3.06
CA GLY A 154 11.86 6.13 4.28
C GLY A 154 12.07 7.64 4.20
N GLY A 155 13.13 8.09 3.51
CA GLY A 155 13.41 9.52 3.30
C GLY A 155 12.65 10.16 2.12
N SER A 156 12.03 9.37 1.25
CA SER A 156 11.40 9.87 0.03
C SER A 156 9.96 10.30 0.29
N ARG A 157 9.67 11.60 0.14
CA ARG A 157 8.30 12.14 0.18
C ARG A 157 7.40 11.47 -0.84
N PHE A 158 7.91 11.19 -2.03
CA PHE A 158 7.15 10.48 -3.06
C PHE A 158 6.71 9.10 -2.55
N GLN A 159 7.62 8.30 -2.01
CA GLN A 159 7.30 6.96 -1.50
C GLN A 159 6.38 7.01 -0.28
N CYS A 160 6.64 7.94 0.65
CA CYS A 160 5.80 8.15 1.83
C CYS A 160 4.35 8.52 1.46
N MET A 161 4.15 9.20 0.32
CA MET A 161 2.82 9.53 -0.19
C MET A 161 2.21 8.42 -1.04
N ASN A 162 3.00 7.75 -1.89
CA ASN A 162 2.53 6.69 -2.78
C ASN A 162 2.14 5.42 -2.02
N ASN A 163 2.85 5.14 -0.93
CA ASN A 163 2.63 3.93 -0.15
C ASN A 163 1.53 4.13 0.90
N MET A 164 0.83 3.05 1.20
CA MET A 164 0.04 2.94 2.40
C MET A 164 1.01 2.69 3.56
N MET A 165 1.13 3.65 4.46
CA MET A 165 1.99 3.55 5.64
C MET A 165 1.19 3.04 6.83
N HIS A 166 1.86 2.63 7.90
CA HIS A 166 1.17 2.14 9.10
C HIS A 166 0.10 3.12 9.62
N LEU A 167 0.39 4.43 9.58
CA LEU A 167 -0.57 5.46 9.99
C LEU A 167 -1.85 5.49 9.15
N ASP A 168 -1.78 5.13 7.86
CA ASP A 168 -2.96 5.00 7.00
C ASP A 168 -3.76 3.74 7.37
N TRP A 169 -3.08 2.64 7.69
CA TRP A 169 -3.73 1.42 8.14
C TRP A 169 -4.46 1.62 9.47
N VAL A 170 -3.85 2.33 10.43
CA VAL A 170 -4.53 2.72 11.68
C VAL A 170 -5.78 3.57 11.39
N ALA A 171 -5.73 4.45 10.40
CA ALA A 171 -6.89 5.25 10.00
C ALA A 171 -8.04 4.37 9.47
N LEU A 172 -7.75 3.24 8.82
CA LEU A 172 -8.76 2.27 8.39
C LEU A 172 -9.32 1.46 9.56
N GLN A 173 -8.47 1.02 10.49
CA GLN A 173 -8.86 0.18 11.62
C GLN A 173 -9.67 0.93 12.69
N GLY A 174 -9.31 2.19 12.92
CA GLY A 174 -9.71 2.92 14.12
C GLY A 174 -8.51 3.21 15.02
N PRO A 175 -8.28 4.47 15.43
CA PRO A 175 -7.12 4.88 16.25
C PRO A 175 -6.96 4.11 17.58
N GLU A 176 -8.08 3.66 18.15
CA GLU A 176 -8.15 2.84 19.36
C GLU A 176 -7.45 1.46 19.25
N LEU A 177 -7.30 0.93 18.03
CA LEU A 177 -6.64 -0.35 17.77
C LEU A 177 -5.11 -0.24 17.67
N ALA A 178 -4.55 0.97 17.66
CA ALA A 178 -3.12 1.18 17.49
C ALA A 178 -2.30 1.04 18.78
N GLY A 179 -2.92 0.67 19.90
CA GLY A 179 -2.21 0.50 21.18
C GLY A 179 -1.72 1.79 21.84
N PHE A 180 -1.79 2.95 21.16
CA PHE A 180 -1.31 4.23 21.69
C PHE A 180 -2.22 4.76 22.80
N GLN A 181 -1.59 5.18 23.90
CA GLN A 181 -2.26 5.82 25.04
C GLN A 181 -2.74 7.25 24.73
N ASP A 182 -2.25 7.89 23.65
CA ASP A 182 -2.64 9.24 23.20
C ASP A 182 -3.45 9.19 21.88
N ALA A 183 -4.69 8.71 21.98
CA ALA A 183 -5.62 8.70 20.86
C ALA A 183 -5.88 10.10 20.24
N PRO A 184 -5.92 11.22 21.01
CA PRO A 184 -6.05 12.56 20.43
C PRO A 184 -4.90 12.98 19.51
N GLY A 185 -3.64 12.82 19.93
CA GLY A 185 -2.47 13.16 19.13
C GLY A 185 -2.40 12.33 17.84
N LEU A 186 -2.66 11.03 17.96
CA LEU A 186 -2.72 10.12 16.82
C LEU A 186 -3.83 10.49 15.82
N ARG A 187 -5.04 10.83 16.30
CA ARG A 187 -6.15 11.28 15.45
C ARG A 187 -5.79 12.55 14.67
N ARG A 188 -5.02 13.46 15.26
CA ARG A 188 -4.51 14.65 14.56
C ARG A 188 -3.55 14.27 13.44
N LEU A 189 -2.56 13.42 13.70
CA LEU A 189 -1.60 12.95 12.69
C LEU A 189 -2.30 12.24 11.52
N ILE A 190 -3.28 11.38 11.81
CA ILE A 190 -4.12 10.72 10.79
C ILE A 190 -4.82 11.75 9.91
N ARG A 191 -5.45 12.78 10.50
CA ARG A 191 -6.14 13.84 9.75
C ARG A 191 -5.19 14.64 8.87
N GLU A 192 -4.03 15.03 9.42
CA GLU A 192 -3.00 15.78 8.69
C GLU A 192 -2.48 14.97 7.50
N ARG A 193 -2.14 13.70 7.72
CA ARG A 193 -1.70 12.80 6.65
C ARG A 193 -2.77 12.59 5.58
N GLY A 194 -4.02 12.34 5.98
CA GLY A 194 -5.14 12.19 5.05
C GLY A 194 -5.37 13.45 4.22
N ARG A 195 -5.22 14.65 4.81
CA ARG A 195 -5.27 15.92 4.08
C ARG A 195 -4.12 16.03 3.08
N SER A 196 -2.90 15.72 3.48
CA SER A 196 -1.73 15.74 2.60
C SER A 196 -1.90 14.78 1.42
N LYS A 197 -2.41 13.56 1.65
CA LYS A 197 -2.68 12.59 0.57
C LYS A 197 -3.71 13.10 -0.43
N ARG A 198 -4.84 13.63 0.06
CA ARG A 198 -5.87 14.22 -0.82
C ARG A 198 -5.32 15.36 -1.66
N LEU A 199 -4.57 16.29 -1.05
CA LEU A 199 -3.98 17.42 -1.78
C LEU A 199 -2.98 16.94 -2.83
N THR A 200 -2.09 16.01 -2.48
CA THR A 200 -1.12 15.44 -3.42
C THR A 200 -1.79 14.68 -4.55
N ALA A 201 -2.82 13.87 -4.27
CA ALA A 201 -3.58 13.14 -5.28
C ALA A 201 -4.31 14.08 -6.24
N LEU A 202 -4.89 15.17 -5.73
CA LEU A 202 -5.52 16.22 -6.54
C LEU A 202 -4.48 16.92 -7.42
N ALA A 203 -3.37 17.38 -6.84
CA ALA A 203 -2.29 18.03 -7.57
C ALA A 203 -1.77 17.12 -8.70
N PHE A 204 -1.54 15.84 -8.40
CA PHE A 204 -1.10 14.85 -9.39
C PHE A 204 -2.13 14.63 -10.50
N ARG A 205 -3.43 14.58 -10.17
CA ARG A 205 -4.50 14.44 -11.15
C ARG A 205 -4.53 15.63 -12.12
N HIS A 206 -4.36 16.85 -11.61
CA HIS A 206 -4.32 18.06 -12.43
C HIS A 206 -3.02 18.21 -13.23
N SER A 207 -1.90 17.68 -12.73
CA SER A 207 -0.63 17.68 -13.47
C SER A 207 -0.53 16.58 -14.53
N ARG A 208 -1.55 15.72 -14.71
CA ARG A 208 -1.51 14.59 -15.66
C ARG A 208 -1.18 15.00 -17.10
N LEU A 209 -1.69 16.15 -17.55
CA LEU A 209 -1.37 16.69 -18.88
C LEU A 209 0.12 17.04 -19.02
N LEU A 210 0.77 17.38 -17.91
CA LEU A 210 2.19 17.66 -17.85
C LEU A 210 3.03 16.40 -17.61
N HIS A 211 2.46 15.26 -17.22
CA HIS A 211 3.27 14.06 -16.91
C HIS A 211 4.04 13.54 -18.13
N ALA A 212 3.48 13.64 -19.33
CA ALA A 212 4.19 13.32 -20.57
C ALA A 212 5.34 14.31 -20.88
N LEU A 213 5.34 15.51 -20.28
CA LEU A 213 6.44 16.48 -20.39
C LEU A 213 7.48 16.28 -19.28
N LEU A 214 7.05 15.90 -18.07
CA LEU A 214 7.89 15.82 -16.89
C LEU A 214 8.57 14.44 -16.70
N PHE A 215 7.93 13.35 -17.15
CA PHE A 215 8.31 11.98 -16.81
C PHE A 215 8.47 11.03 -18.02
N ASP A 216 8.31 11.53 -19.24
CA ASP A 216 8.57 10.73 -20.46
C ASP A 216 10.10 10.50 -20.61
N PRO A 217 10.58 9.24 -20.53
CA PRO A 217 11.99 8.94 -20.71
C PRO A 217 12.44 8.95 -22.16
N GLN A 218 11.51 8.89 -23.14
CA GLN A 218 11.82 8.95 -24.57
C GLN A 218 11.96 10.39 -25.08
N ARG A 219 11.42 11.38 -24.36
CA ARG A 219 11.71 12.80 -24.58
C ARG A 219 13.04 13.16 -23.93
N SER A 220 14.11 13.22 -24.73
CA SER A 220 15.44 13.67 -24.32
C SER A 220 15.49 15.19 -24.02
N SER A 221 14.69 15.71 -23.10
CA SER A 221 14.79 17.13 -22.69
C SER A 221 15.50 17.25 -21.35
N ALA A 222 16.83 17.23 -21.41
CA ALA A 222 17.75 17.56 -20.32
C ALA A 222 17.44 18.88 -19.54
N PRO A 223 16.81 19.93 -20.10
CA PRO A 223 16.52 21.15 -19.33
C PRO A 223 15.36 20.98 -18.34
N VAL A 224 14.29 20.28 -18.70
CA VAL A 224 13.08 20.13 -17.86
C VAL A 224 13.37 19.31 -16.61
N ARG A 225 14.17 18.23 -16.74
CA ARG A 225 14.63 17.43 -15.60
C ARG A 225 15.54 18.21 -14.64
N ARG A 226 16.38 19.13 -15.14
CA ARG A 226 17.23 19.99 -14.31
C ARG A 226 16.43 21.05 -13.57
N MET A 227 15.36 21.56 -14.16
CA MET A 227 14.50 22.55 -13.52
C MET A 227 13.64 21.91 -12.42
N LEU A 228 13.08 20.73 -12.68
CA LEU A 228 12.31 19.96 -11.69
C LEU A 228 13.18 19.43 -10.54
N SER A 229 14.41 18.97 -10.81
CA SER A 229 15.30 18.54 -9.72
C SER A 229 15.78 19.70 -8.85
N ARG A 230 15.73 20.95 -9.35
CA ARG A 230 15.95 22.16 -8.54
C ARG A 230 14.72 22.54 -7.72
N LEU A 231 13.52 22.44 -8.28
CA LEU A 231 12.27 22.68 -7.55
C LEU A 231 11.99 21.62 -6.47
N ALA A 232 12.23 20.34 -6.76
CA ALA A 232 12.08 19.24 -5.81
C ALA A 232 13.10 19.26 -4.66
N ARG A 233 14.18 20.04 -4.78
CA ARG A 233 15.12 20.31 -3.68
C ARG A 233 14.67 21.44 -2.74
N HIS A 234 13.65 22.19 -3.13
CA HIS A 234 13.11 23.33 -2.37
C HIS A 234 11.66 23.15 -1.91
N LEU A 235 11.05 21.98 -2.18
CA LEU A 235 9.72 21.60 -1.68
C LEU A 235 9.85 20.49 -0.66
#